data_AF-G1RGX4-F1
#
_entry.id   AF-G1RGX4-F1
#
_cell.length_a   1.000
_cell.length_b   1.000
_cell.length_c   1.000
_cell.angle_alpha   90.00
_cell.angle_beta   90.00
_cell.angle_gamma   90.00
#
_symmetry.space_group_name_H-M   'P 1'
#
loop_
_entity.id
_entity.type
_entity.pdbx_description
1 polymer ?
#
loop_
_entity_poly.entity_id
_entity_poly.type
_entity_poly.pdbx_seq_one_letter_code
_entity_poly.pdbx_strand_id
1 'polypeptide(L)'
;MEEGLDVAGDWPWVWTQGTHWLWSRPGSHAGSGRRFSLGSTVKSHTKGIWMWCVPHPKKPEHTLVLLDTEGLGDVKKGDNQNDSWIFALAVLLSSTLVYNSMGTINQQAMDQLHYVTELTHRIRSKSSPDENENEDSADFVSFFPDFVWTLRDFSLDLEADGQPLTPDEYLEYSLKLTQGTSEKDKNFNLPRICIQKFFPKKKCFVFDLPIHCKKLAQLEKLQDEELDPEFVQQVADFCSYIFSNSKTKTLSGGIKVNGPRLESLVLTYIDAISRGDLPCMENAVLALAQIENSAAVQKAIAHYDQQMGQKVQLPAETLQELLDLHRVSEREATEVFMKNSFKDVDHLFQKKLAAQLDKKRDDFCKQNQKASSDRCSALLQAIFSPLEEEVKAGIYSKPGGYCLFIQKLQDLKEKYHEEPRKGIQAEEILQTYLKSKESLTDAILQTDQRLTKKEKEIEVERVNAESAQASAKMVEETQIKYQQMMEEKEKSYQEHVKQLTEKMERERAQLLEQQERTLTSKLQEQARLLKERCQGESTQLQNEIQKLQKTLKKKTKRYKLKI
;
A
#
# COMPACT_ATOMS: atom_id res chain seq x y z
N MET A 1 41.93 -32.45 53.63
CA MET A 1 42.98 -31.46 53.32
C MET A 1 43.06 -31.40 51.81
N GLU A 2 42.63 -30.26 51.26
CA GLU A 2 42.87 -29.70 49.92
C GLU A 2 42.43 -30.60 48.75
N GLU A 3 41.28 -30.40 48.07
CA GLU A 3 40.73 -29.21 47.41
C GLU A 3 41.74 -28.41 46.56
N GLY A 4 41.89 -28.86 45.31
CA GLY A 4 42.35 -28.05 44.19
C GLY A 4 41.18 -27.83 43.23
N LEU A 5 40.70 -26.60 43.16
CA LEU A 5 39.67 -26.10 42.26
C LEU A 5 40.23 -25.99 40.84
N ASP A 6 39.67 -26.77 39.91
CA ASP A 6 39.80 -26.58 38.47
C ASP A 6 38.63 -25.69 38.01
N VAL A 7 38.93 -24.46 37.61
CA VAL A 7 37.96 -23.46 37.12
C VAL A 7 38.22 -23.25 35.64
N ALA A 8 37.64 -24.12 34.79
CA ALA A 8 37.47 -23.88 33.36
C ALA A 8 36.50 -24.93 32.80
N GLY A 9 35.23 -24.56 32.66
CA GLY A 9 34.21 -25.41 32.07
C GLY A 9 33.02 -24.55 31.68
N ASP A 10 33.01 -24.14 30.42
CA ASP A 10 31.93 -23.38 29.78
C ASP A 10 30.56 -24.05 29.97
N TRP A 11 29.60 -23.33 30.53
CA TRP A 11 28.19 -23.76 30.64
C TRP A 11 27.25 -22.88 29.77
N PRO A 12 27.24 -23.01 28.43
CA PRO A 12 26.41 -22.17 27.56
C PRO A 12 24.93 -22.60 27.42
N TRP A 13 24.33 -23.25 28.42
CA TRP A 13 23.14 -24.09 28.18
C TRP A 13 21.97 -23.88 29.15
N VAL A 14 21.35 -22.70 29.08
CA VAL A 14 19.90 -22.46 29.22
C VAL A 14 19.67 -21.21 28.35
N TRP A 15 18.55 -21.08 27.62
CA TRP A 15 18.17 -19.88 26.83
C TRP A 15 18.42 -19.85 25.31
N THR A 16 18.23 -20.98 24.63
CA THR A 16 17.45 -20.94 23.35
C THR A 16 15.96 -20.63 23.59
N GLN A 17 15.57 -20.31 24.84
CA GLN A 17 14.21 -20.27 25.40
C GLN A 17 13.72 -18.85 25.75
N GLY A 18 14.50 -17.80 25.46
CA GLY A 18 14.33 -16.47 26.05
C GLY A 18 13.34 -15.54 25.35
N THR A 19 13.21 -15.65 24.03
CA THR A 19 12.30 -14.81 23.23
C THR A 19 10.86 -15.10 23.58
N HIS A 20 10.49 -16.38 23.70
CA HIS A 20 9.13 -16.82 23.97
C HIS A 20 8.58 -16.41 25.35
N TRP A 21 9.42 -16.54 26.38
CA TRP A 21 9.04 -16.23 27.76
C TRP A 21 8.75 -14.73 27.96
N LEU A 22 9.52 -13.84 27.31
CA LEU A 22 9.33 -12.39 27.34
C LEU A 22 7.92 -11.97 26.88
N TRP A 23 7.30 -12.71 25.95
CA TRP A 23 5.97 -12.39 25.42
C TRP A 23 4.81 -13.04 26.19
N SER A 24 5.12 -13.95 27.12
CA SER A 24 4.17 -14.92 27.68
C SER A 24 3.61 -14.54 29.07
N ARG A 25 3.94 -13.38 29.64
CA ARG A 25 3.56 -13.01 31.03
C ARG A 25 2.38 -12.04 31.21
N PRO A 26 1.69 -12.08 32.36
CA PRO A 26 0.44 -11.34 32.62
C PRO A 26 0.67 -9.86 32.93
N GLY A 27 1.29 -9.15 31.99
CA GLY A 27 1.19 -7.70 31.76
C GLY A 27 0.86 -7.39 30.30
N SER A 28 0.99 -8.39 29.41
CA SER A 28 0.40 -8.41 28.09
C SER A 28 -1.08 -8.78 28.23
N HIS A 29 -2.00 -7.92 27.79
CA HIS A 29 -3.43 -8.26 27.72
C HIS A 29 -3.74 -9.27 26.58
N ALA A 30 -2.77 -10.12 26.21
CA ALA A 30 -2.94 -11.22 25.27
C ALA A 30 -3.31 -12.47 26.07
N GLY A 31 -4.60 -12.84 26.03
CA GLY A 31 -5.23 -13.81 26.92
C GLY A 31 -4.56 -15.18 27.05
N SER A 32 -4.89 -15.84 28.16
CA SER A 32 -4.49 -17.21 28.48
C SER A 32 -5.01 -18.21 27.45
N GLY A 33 -4.20 -18.59 26.46
CA GLY A 33 -4.56 -19.66 25.53
C GLY A 33 -3.49 -19.94 24.49
N ARG A 34 -2.81 -21.09 24.63
CA ARG A 34 -1.87 -21.74 23.68
C ARG A 34 -0.79 -20.81 23.09
N ARG A 35 0.35 -20.78 23.78
CA ARG A 35 1.56 -20.03 23.44
C ARG A 35 2.47 -20.84 22.49
N PHE A 36 3.46 -20.22 21.84
CA PHE A 36 4.53 -20.98 21.17
C PHE A 36 5.15 -22.01 22.16
N SER A 37 5.64 -23.15 21.69
CA SER A 37 6.08 -24.21 22.59
C SER A 37 7.52 -23.97 23.07
N LEU A 38 7.80 -24.23 24.35
CA LEU A 38 9.14 -24.16 24.92
C LEU A 38 9.85 -25.52 24.78
N GLY A 39 11.09 -25.49 24.28
CA GLY A 39 11.94 -26.69 24.25
C GLY A 39 12.81 -26.81 25.49
N SER A 40 12.67 -27.90 26.24
CA SER A 40 13.43 -28.16 27.48
C SER A 40 14.70 -29.01 27.28
N THR A 41 15.14 -29.23 26.04
CA THR A 41 16.20 -30.20 25.68
C THR A 41 17.25 -29.60 24.74
N VAL A 42 18.41 -30.25 24.60
CA VAL A 42 19.56 -29.89 23.74
C VAL A 42 19.28 -29.80 22.22
N LYS A 43 18.02 -29.93 21.78
CA LYS A 43 17.60 -29.80 20.37
C LYS A 43 16.89 -28.47 20.19
N SER A 44 17.16 -27.75 19.10
CA SER A 44 16.36 -26.57 18.77
C SER A 44 14.89 -26.95 18.62
N HIS A 45 14.01 -26.12 19.16
CA HIS A 45 12.59 -26.43 19.31
C HIS A 45 11.75 -25.76 18.23
N THR A 46 11.91 -24.44 18.08
CA THR A 46 11.36 -23.69 16.95
C THR A 46 12.13 -24.06 15.68
N LYS A 47 11.41 -24.51 14.64
CA LYS A 47 11.93 -24.74 13.29
C LYS A 47 11.29 -23.74 12.32
N GLY A 48 12.09 -23.06 11.51
CA GLY A 48 11.63 -21.99 10.61
C GLY A 48 11.23 -20.70 11.33
N ILE A 49 10.16 -20.04 10.87
CA ILE A 49 9.60 -18.81 11.46
C ILE A 49 8.15 -19.08 11.84
N TRP A 50 7.81 -18.89 13.10
CA TRP A 50 6.47 -19.02 13.64
C TRP A 50 5.84 -17.64 13.83
N MET A 51 4.54 -17.54 13.61
CA MET A 51 3.80 -16.29 13.70
C MET A 51 2.65 -16.40 14.68
N TRP A 52 2.44 -15.34 15.48
CA TRP A 52 1.27 -15.20 16.34
C TRP A 52 0.71 -13.78 16.26
N CYS A 53 -0.55 -13.69 15.86
CA CYS A 53 -1.27 -12.42 15.70
C CYS A 53 -2.19 -12.19 16.90
N VAL A 54 -2.01 -11.06 17.59
CA VAL A 54 -2.84 -10.66 18.74
C VAL A 54 -3.25 -9.19 18.61
N PRO A 55 -4.38 -8.76 19.20
CA PRO A 55 -4.73 -7.34 19.28
C PRO A 55 -3.62 -6.54 19.96
N HIS A 56 -3.29 -5.37 19.44
CA HIS A 56 -2.22 -4.56 20.01
C HIS A 56 -2.68 -3.90 21.32
N PRO A 57 -1.99 -4.10 22.47
CA PRO A 57 -2.48 -3.73 23.79
C PRO A 57 -2.61 -2.21 24.02
N LYS A 58 -1.81 -1.39 23.31
CA LYS A 58 -1.87 0.08 23.39
C LYS A 58 -2.46 0.77 22.14
N LYS A 59 -2.88 0.02 21.11
CA LYS A 59 -3.30 0.57 19.80
C LYS A 59 -4.55 -0.18 19.30
N PRO A 60 -5.77 0.31 19.60
CA PRO A 60 -7.02 -0.45 19.43
C PRO A 60 -7.29 -0.96 18.01
N GLU A 61 -6.89 -0.22 16.98
CA GLU A 61 -7.11 -0.59 15.57
C GLU A 61 -5.92 -1.35 14.94
N HIS A 62 -4.98 -1.83 15.74
CA HIS A 62 -3.77 -2.48 15.24
C HIS A 62 -3.65 -3.91 15.76
N THR A 63 -3.04 -4.76 14.94
CA THR A 63 -2.64 -6.11 15.31
C THR A 63 -1.14 -6.12 15.59
N LEU A 64 -0.75 -6.67 16.74
CA LEU A 64 0.63 -7.02 17.02
C LEU A 64 0.92 -8.41 16.44
N VAL A 65 1.89 -8.48 15.53
CA VAL A 65 2.35 -9.74 14.94
C VAL A 65 3.70 -10.08 15.55
N LEU A 66 3.75 -11.19 16.28
CA LEU A 66 4.98 -11.72 16.87
C LEU A 66 5.55 -12.79 15.93
N LEU A 67 6.80 -12.62 15.54
CA LEU A 67 7.54 -13.58 14.72
C LEU A 67 8.63 -14.21 15.60
N ASP A 68 8.50 -15.50 15.90
CA ASP A 68 9.52 -16.28 16.61
C ASP A 68 10.33 -17.09 15.60
N THR A 69 11.63 -16.91 15.60
CA THR A 69 12.53 -17.54 14.63
C THR A 69 13.23 -18.72 15.26
N GLU A 70 13.56 -19.70 14.44
CA GLU A 70 14.49 -20.75 14.82
C GLU A 70 15.85 -20.19 15.28
N GLY A 71 16.43 -20.83 16.30
CA GLY A 71 17.74 -20.45 16.83
C GLY A 71 18.86 -20.62 15.79
N LEU A 72 19.69 -19.59 15.68
CA LEU A 72 20.85 -19.54 14.80
C LEU A 72 21.98 -20.44 15.35
N GLY A 73 22.67 -21.18 14.48
CA GLY A 73 23.86 -21.96 14.85
C GLY A 73 23.60 -23.29 15.59
N ASP A 74 22.46 -23.94 15.35
CA ASP A 74 22.18 -25.28 15.91
C ASP A 74 23.15 -26.34 15.34
N VAL A 75 23.98 -26.91 16.21
CA VAL A 75 25.09 -27.85 15.93
C VAL A 75 24.66 -29.10 15.15
N LYS A 76 23.37 -29.45 15.15
CA LYS A 76 22.83 -30.60 14.40
C LYS A 76 22.24 -30.26 13.03
N LYS A 77 22.21 -28.99 12.63
CA LYS A 77 21.86 -28.59 11.28
C LYS A 77 23.10 -28.74 10.40
N GLY A 78 23.10 -29.70 9.50
CA GLY A 78 24.18 -29.84 8.52
C GLY A 78 24.26 -28.70 7.50
N ASP A 79 23.35 -27.71 7.53
CA ASP A 79 23.27 -26.60 6.59
C ASP A 79 22.96 -25.25 7.30
N ASN A 80 24.00 -24.44 7.47
CA ASN A 80 23.91 -23.09 8.05
C ASN A 80 23.38 -22.05 7.05
N GLN A 81 23.12 -22.38 5.78
CA GLN A 81 22.63 -21.42 4.77
C GLN A 81 21.21 -20.94 5.08
N ASN A 82 20.38 -21.80 5.68
CA ASN A 82 19.00 -21.44 6.04
C ASN A 82 18.93 -20.40 7.16
N ASP A 83 19.93 -20.35 8.05
CA ASP A 83 19.96 -19.39 9.16
C ASP A 83 20.09 -17.95 8.64
N SER A 84 20.92 -17.71 7.62
CA SER A 84 21.03 -16.41 6.97
C SER A 84 19.71 -15.98 6.30
N TRP A 85 18.96 -16.93 5.72
CA TRP A 85 17.66 -16.64 5.12
C TRP A 85 16.58 -16.34 6.15
N ILE A 86 16.53 -17.10 7.25
CA ILE A 86 15.62 -16.84 8.37
C ILE A 86 15.87 -15.44 8.94
N PHE A 87 17.15 -15.06 9.11
CA PHE A 87 17.52 -13.74 9.57
C PHE A 87 17.11 -12.64 8.59
N ALA A 88 17.39 -12.81 7.29
CA ALA A 88 16.97 -11.86 6.26
C ALA A 88 15.45 -11.67 6.19
N LEU A 89 14.67 -12.76 6.30
CA LEU A 89 13.21 -12.70 6.35
C LEU A 89 12.70 -12.00 7.61
N ALA A 90 13.32 -12.24 8.77
CA ALA A 90 12.98 -11.54 10.01
C ALA A 90 13.19 -10.03 9.88
N VAL A 91 14.27 -9.59 9.21
CA VAL A 91 14.52 -8.18 8.89
C VAL A 91 13.44 -7.63 7.95
N LEU A 92 13.16 -8.31 6.84
CA LEU A 92 12.23 -7.82 5.83
C LEU A 92 10.78 -7.73 6.33
N LEU A 93 10.34 -8.69 7.15
CA LEU A 93 8.94 -8.81 7.59
C LEU A 93 8.63 -8.01 8.85
N SER A 94 9.62 -7.69 9.70
CA SER A 94 9.40 -6.99 10.96
C SER A 94 9.45 -5.46 10.82
N SER A 95 8.81 -4.76 11.76
CA SER A 95 9.02 -3.32 12.01
C SER A 95 9.98 -3.04 13.16
N THR A 96 10.21 -4.04 14.02
CA THR A 96 11.20 -4.03 15.08
C THR A 96 11.86 -5.40 15.13
N LEU A 97 13.18 -5.45 14.94
CA LEU A 97 13.97 -6.66 15.04
C LEU A 97 14.54 -6.75 16.45
N VAL A 98 14.20 -7.82 17.18
CA VAL A 98 14.75 -8.10 18.50
C VAL A 98 15.84 -9.16 18.35
N TYR A 99 17.09 -8.76 18.55
CA TYR A 99 18.21 -9.68 18.63
C TYR A 99 18.46 -10.04 20.09
N ASN A 100 18.40 -11.33 20.41
CA ASN A 100 18.53 -11.85 21.76
C ASN A 100 19.81 -12.67 21.90
N SER A 101 20.70 -12.28 22.79
CA SER A 101 21.93 -13.01 23.10
C SER A 101 22.15 -13.15 24.60
N MET A 102 22.96 -14.13 24.98
CA MET A 102 23.36 -14.38 26.36
C MET A 102 24.62 -13.60 26.73
N GLY A 103 24.67 -13.09 27.94
CA GLY A 103 25.80 -12.36 28.50
C GLY A 103 26.03 -11.00 27.86
N THR A 104 27.29 -10.67 27.64
CA THR A 104 27.77 -9.33 27.29
C THR A 104 28.02 -9.18 25.79
N ILE A 105 28.09 -7.94 25.30
CA ILE A 105 28.50 -7.66 23.91
C ILE A 105 30.03 -7.77 23.80
N ASN A 106 30.52 -8.99 23.61
CA ASN A 106 31.94 -9.30 23.38
C ASN A 106 32.20 -9.65 21.90
N GLN A 107 33.45 -10.01 21.56
CA GLN A 107 33.78 -10.36 20.17
C GLN A 107 33.00 -11.60 19.68
N GLN A 108 32.78 -12.59 20.54
CA GLN A 108 32.00 -13.78 20.19
C GLN A 108 30.54 -13.43 19.85
N ALA A 109 29.91 -12.54 20.62
CA ALA A 109 28.57 -12.05 20.32
C ALA A 109 28.49 -11.28 18.99
N MET A 110 29.55 -10.55 18.64
CA MET A 110 29.67 -9.87 17.33
C MET A 110 29.92 -10.84 16.18
N ASP A 111 30.74 -11.87 16.39
CA ASP A 111 31.01 -12.91 15.40
C ASP A 111 29.72 -13.71 15.11
N GLN A 112 28.89 -13.98 16.13
CA GLN A 112 27.56 -14.57 15.96
C GLN A 112 26.58 -13.66 15.20
N LEU A 113 26.83 -12.35 15.20
CA LEU A 113 26.04 -11.37 14.47
C LEU A 113 26.56 -11.15 13.03
N HIS A 114 27.44 -12.04 12.53
CA HIS A 114 27.91 -11.99 11.14
C HIS A 114 26.74 -12.00 10.12
N TYR A 115 25.58 -12.57 10.46
CA TYR A 115 24.39 -12.53 9.62
C TYR A 115 23.98 -11.11 9.20
N VAL A 116 24.25 -10.10 10.03
CA VAL A 116 24.01 -8.68 9.68
C VAL A 116 24.92 -8.22 8.54
N THR A 117 26.15 -8.72 8.50
CA THR A 117 27.10 -8.44 7.40
C THR A 117 26.71 -9.18 6.12
N GLU A 118 26.05 -10.33 6.23
CA GLU A 118 25.55 -11.06 5.07
C GLU A 118 24.29 -10.43 4.45
N LEU A 119 23.59 -9.53 5.14
CA LEU A 119 22.36 -8.92 4.62
C LEU A 119 22.56 -8.24 3.25
N THR A 120 23.73 -7.67 2.99
CA THR A 120 24.08 -7.08 1.69
C THR A 120 24.13 -8.10 0.56
N HIS A 121 24.39 -9.37 0.89
CA HIS A 121 24.40 -10.48 -0.07
C HIS A 121 23.08 -11.27 -0.10
N ARG A 122 22.13 -10.95 0.79
CA ARG A 122 20.85 -11.66 0.94
C ARG A 122 19.64 -10.82 0.56
N ILE A 123 19.75 -9.49 0.59
CA ILE A 123 18.64 -8.58 0.35
C ILE A 123 19.03 -7.59 -0.74
N ARG A 124 18.13 -7.37 -1.70
CA ARG A 124 18.22 -6.26 -2.64
C ARG A 124 17.20 -5.17 -2.34
N SER A 125 17.60 -3.91 -2.42
CA SER A 125 16.65 -2.80 -2.29
C SER A 125 15.96 -2.56 -3.63
N LYS A 126 16.75 -2.52 -4.73
CA LYS A 126 16.27 -2.25 -6.09
C LYS A 126 16.40 -3.46 -7.01
N SER A 127 15.63 -3.42 -8.08
CA SER A 127 15.54 -4.45 -9.12
C SER A 127 16.55 -4.27 -10.26
N SER A 128 16.99 -3.04 -10.51
CA SER A 128 18.04 -2.73 -11.48
C SER A 128 19.40 -3.15 -10.95
N PRO A 129 20.25 -3.80 -11.77
CA PRO A 129 21.64 -4.01 -11.39
C PRO A 129 22.37 -2.67 -11.41
N ASP A 130 22.50 -2.02 -10.25
CA ASP A 130 23.48 -0.94 -10.10
C ASP A 130 24.89 -1.55 -10.24
N GLU A 131 25.78 -0.88 -10.97
CA GLU A 131 27.16 -1.36 -11.23
C GLU A 131 27.99 -1.49 -9.92
N ASN A 132 27.48 -1.01 -8.79
CA ASN A 132 28.11 -1.05 -7.47
C ASN A 132 27.17 -1.67 -6.40
N GLU A 133 27.45 -2.90 -5.96
CA GLU A 133 26.74 -3.58 -4.84
C GLU A 133 26.70 -2.74 -3.54
N ASN A 134 27.67 -1.84 -3.35
CA ASN A 134 27.73 -0.94 -2.20
C ASN A 134 26.61 0.11 -2.17
N GLU A 135 26.04 0.50 -3.31
CA GLU A 135 24.96 1.51 -3.38
C GLU A 135 23.61 0.95 -2.93
N ASP A 136 23.33 -0.33 -3.16
CA ASP A 136 22.03 -0.95 -2.82
C ASP A 136 21.82 -1.03 -1.29
N SER A 137 22.92 -1.18 -0.53
CA SER A 137 22.91 -1.16 0.95
C SER A 137 22.66 0.22 1.54
N ALA A 138 22.82 1.29 0.76
CA ALA A 138 22.57 2.65 1.22
C ALA A 138 21.08 2.90 1.49
N ASP A 139 20.20 2.16 0.81
CA ASP A 139 18.76 2.30 0.93
C ASP A 139 18.16 1.47 2.09
N PHE A 140 18.93 0.57 2.71
CA PHE A 140 18.47 -0.31 3.80
C PHE A 140 17.84 0.45 4.96
N VAL A 141 18.42 1.58 5.37
CA VAL A 141 17.91 2.42 6.45
C VAL A 141 16.48 2.92 6.23
N SER A 142 16.01 2.97 4.97
CA SER A 142 14.67 3.46 4.63
C SER A 142 13.56 2.43 4.91
N PHE A 143 13.88 1.13 4.95
CA PHE A 143 12.88 0.06 5.11
C PHE A 143 13.23 -1.00 6.17
N PHE A 144 14.45 -0.97 6.70
CA PHE A 144 14.87 -1.84 7.79
C PHE A 144 14.14 -1.50 9.10
N PRO A 145 13.91 -2.51 9.95
CA PRO A 145 13.22 -2.33 11.23
C PRO A 145 14.06 -1.53 12.22
N ASP A 146 13.43 -1.05 13.30
CA ASP A 146 14.19 -0.59 14.47
C ASP A 146 14.90 -1.80 15.12
N PHE A 147 16.17 -1.65 15.54
CA PHE A 147 16.96 -2.72 16.14
C PHE A 147 16.91 -2.66 17.67
N VAL A 148 16.60 -3.80 18.32
CA VAL A 148 16.61 -3.93 19.77
C VAL A 148 17.51 -5.09 20.17
N TRP A 149 18.58 -4.83 20.91
CA TRP A 149 19.43 -5.87 21.49
C TRP A 149 18.97 -6.18 22.91
N THR A 150 18.63 -7.44 23.15
CA THR A 150 18.27 -7.97 24.47
C THR A 150 19.40 -8.87 24.96
N LEU A 151 20.00 -8.48 26.09
CA LEU A 151 21.14 -9.16 26.71
C LEU A 151 20.67 -9.91 27.94
N ARG A 152 20.68 -11.24 27.85
CA ARG A 152 20.17 -12.15 28.87
C ARG A 152 21.27 -12.54 29.84
N ASP A 153 20.90 -12.78 31.09
CA ASP A 153 21.80 -13.20 32.16
C ASP A 153 23.01 -12.24 32.26
N PHE A 154 22.71 -10.94 32.24
CA PHE A 154 23.71 -9.89 32.25
C PHE A 154 24.41 -9.86 33.62
N SER A 155 25.74 -9.77 33.62
CA SER A 155 26.56 -9.98 34.82
C SER A 155 27.62 -8.91 35.04
N LEU A 156 27.59 -7.83 34.25
CA LEU A 156 28.49 -6.70 34.41
C LEU A 156 27.80 -5.57 35.16
N ASP A 157 28.53 -4.91 36.04
CA ASP A 157 28.18 -3.56 36.47
C ASP A 157 28.32 -2.63 35.27
N LEU A 158 27.24 -1.94 34.90
CA LEU A 158 27.23 -0.99 33.78
C LEU A 158 28.02 0.26 34.17
N GLU A 159 29.33 0.16 34.21
CA GLU A 159 30.23 1.28 34.52
C GLU A 159 31.34 1.38 33.47
N ALA A 160 31.64 2.62 33.05
CA ALA A 160 32.82 2.94 32.27
C ALA A 160 33.48 4.20 32.83
N ASP A 161 34.81 4.16 32.99
CA ASP A 161 35.60 5.27 33.53
C ASP A 161 35.09 5.79 34.90
N GLY A 162 34.49 4.90 35.71
CA GLY A 162 33.93 5.23 37.02
C GLY A 162 32.60 6.00 36.98
N GLN A 163 31.91 6.02 35.83
CA GLN A 163 30.56 6.55 35.68
C GLN A 163 29.59 5.43 35.34
N PRO A 164 28.37 5.43 35.93
CA PRO A 164 27.33 4.47 35.56
C PRO A 164 26.86 4.75 34.13
N LEU A 165 26.62 3.68 33.37
CA LEU A 165 26.08 3.68 32.02
C LEU A 165 24.66 3.15 32.04
N THR A 166 23.81 3.71 31.19
CA THR A 166 22.56 3.07 30.80
C THR A 166 22.82 1.92 29.82
N PRO A 167 21.90 0.96 29.66
CA PRO A 167 22.03 -0.11 28.67
C PRO A 167 22.23 0.42 27.23
N ASP A 168 21.60 1.55 26.89
CA ASP A 168 21.75 2.18 25.58
C ASP A 168 23.16 2.75 25.39
N GLU A 169 23.71 3.44 26.40
CA GLU A 169 25.09 3.93 26.38
C GLU A 169 26.10 2.77 26.32
N TYR A 170 25.80 1.64 26.96
CA TYR A 170 26.60 0.42 26.84
C TYR A 170 26.58 -0.15 25.41
N LEU A 171 25.43 -0.14 24.74
CA LEU A 171 25.34 -0.54 23.33
C LEU A 171 26.12 0.42 22.44
N GLU A 172 26.00 1.73 22.64
CA GLU A 172 26.79 2.74 21.91
C GLU A 172 28.29 2.53 22.12
N TYR A 173 28.72 2.31 23.37
CA TYR A 173 30.09 2.00 23.71
C TYR A 173 30.59 0.74 22.97
N SER A 174 29.78 -0.33 22.97
CA SER A 174 30.13 -1.63 22.36
C SER A 174 30.22 -1.58 20.83
N LEU A 175 29.50 -0.64 20.21
CA LEU A 175 29.50 -0.40 18.76
C LEU A 175 30.60 0.57 18.31
N LYS A 176 31.41 1.14 19.20
CA LYS A 176 32.53 2.01 18.83
C LYS A 176 33.53 1.28 17.93
N LEU A 177 34.00 2.00 16.92
CA LEU A 177 34.95 1.47 15.95
C LEU A 177 36.39 1.60 16.46
N THR A 178 37.24 0.64 16.11
CA THR A 178 38.68 0.73 16.37
C THR A 178 39.37 1.50 15.24
N GLN A 179 40.37 2.32 15.61
CA GLN A 179 41.21 3.01 14.63
C GLN A 179 42.30 2.06 14.13
N GLY A 180 42.24 1.72 12.84
CA GLY A 180 43.23 0.87 12.19
C GLY A 180 42.74 0.40 10.82
N THR A 181 43.67 0.07 9.94
CA THR A 181 43.38 -0.42 8.57
C THR A 181 43.76 -1.89 8.39
N SER A 182 44.16 -2.57 9.47
CA SER A 182 44.51 -3.98 9.42
C SER A 182 43.27 -4.83 9.14
N GLU A 183 43.47 -6.06 8.64
CA GLU A 183 42.36 -6.97 8.36
C GLU A 183 41.57 -7.32 9.63
N LYS A 184 42.25 -7.41 10.77
CA LYS A 184 41.62 -7.59 12.08
C LYS A 184 40.73 -6.41 12.45
N ASP A 185 41.16 -5.18 12.18
CA ASP A 185 40.36 -3.98 12.45
C ASP A 185 39.15 -3.90 11.52
N LYS A 186 39.30 -4.28 10.25
CA LYS A 186 38.17 -4.36 9.32
C LYS A 186 37.13 -5.37 9.76
N ASN A 187 37.54 -6.59 10.13
CA ASN A 187 36.62 -7.63 10.60
C ASN A 187 35.93 -7.25 11.92
N PHE A 188 36.64 -6.55 12.81
CA PHE A 188 36.05 -5.99 14.02
C PHE A 188 35.01 -4.89 13.71
N ASN A 189 35.34 -3.99 12.77
CA ASN A 189 34.51 -2.84 12.46
C ASN A 189 33.30 -3.18 11.57
N LEU A 190 33.39 -4.17 10.69
CA LEU A 190 32.35 -4.48 9.71
C LEU A 190 30.95 -4.72 10.32
N PRO A 191 30.74 -5.66 11.26
CA PRO A 191 29.43 -5.89 11.85
C PRO A 191 28.91 -4.65 12.59
N ARG A 192 29.79 -3.89 13.24
CA ARG A 192 29.44 -2.64 13.92
C ARG A 192 28.96 -1.59 12.93
N ILE A 193 29.68 -1.39 11.83
CA ILE A 193 29.31 -0.49 10.74
C ILE A 193 27.95 -0.88 10.16
N CYS A 194 27.71 -2.17 9.91
CA CYS A 194 26.43 -2.63 9.38
C CYS A 194 25.28 -2.33 10.34
N ILE A 195 25.42 -2.60 11.65
CA ILE A 195 24.38 -2.28 12.65
C ILE A 195 24.11 -0.77 12.70
N GLN A 196 25.18 0.03 12.68
CA GLN A 196 25.09 1.49 12.70
C GLN A 196 24.44 2.07 11.44
N LYS A 197 24.74 1.52 10.26
CA LYS A 197 24.27 2.06 8.97
C LYS A 197 22.90 1.53 8.54
N PHE A 198 22.61 0.25 8.78
CA PHE A 198 21.43 -0.40 8.21
C PHE A 198 20.17 -0.14 9.05
N PHE A 199 20.29 -0.05 10.37
CA PHE A 199 19.12 0.10 11.24
C PHE A 199 18.93 1.58 11.65
N PRO A 200 17.73 2.16 11.43
CA PRO A 200 17.48 3.58 11.72
C PRO A 200 17.56 3.91 13.20
N LYS A 201 17.03 3.04 14.07
CA LYS A 201 17.05 3.20 15.53
C LYS A 201 17.65 1.96 16.18
N LYS A 202 18.40 2.15 17.27
CA LYS A 202 19.00 1.09 18.07
C LYS A 202 18.59 1.29 19.52
N LYS A 203 18.29 0.21 20.23
CA LYS A 203 17.89 0.20 21.64
C LYS A 203 18.50 -1.04 22.31
N CYS A 204 18.86 -0.92 23.58
CA CYS A 204 19.40 -2.02 24.37
C CYS A 204 18.54 -2.26 25.62
N PHE A 205 18.39 -3.52 25.99
CA PHE A 205 17.85 -3.96 27.27
C PHE A 205 18.75 -5.04 27.85
N VAL A 206 19.06 -4.92 29.13
CA VAL A 206 19.74 -5.96 29.91
C VAL A 206 18.70 -6.66 30.77
N PHE A 207 18.89 -7.96 30.96
CA PHE A 207 18.05 -8.78 31.82
C PHE A 207 18.92 -9.56 32.77
N ASP A 208 18.65 -9.41 34.05
CA ASP A 208 19.33 -10.18 35.09
C ASP A 208 18.88 -11.63 35.07
N LEU A 209 19.58 -12.46 35.83
CA LEU A 209 19.21 -13.86 35.97
C LEU A 209 17.84 -13.95 36.66
N PRO A 210 16.81 -14.52 36.02
CA PRO A 210 15.45 -14.43 36.53
C PRO A 210 15.18 -15.23 37.81
N ILE A 211 15.94 -16.31 37.99
CA ILE A 211 15.89 -17.16 39.18
C ILE A 211 17.15 -18.00 39.26
N HIS A 212 17.50 -18.46 40.46
CA HIS A 212 18.63 -19.37 40.70
C HIS A 212 18.61 -20.60 39.76
N CYS A 213 19.77 -20.94 39.18
CA CYS A 213 19.92 -21.84 38.01
C CYS A 213 19.18 -23.18 38.09
N LYS A 214 19.03 -23.73 39.30
CA LYS A 214 18.35 -25.01 39.57
C LYS A 214 16.86 -25.02 39.25
N LYS A 215 16.20 -23.85 39.17
CA LYS A 215 14.76 -23.71 38.89
C LYS A 215 14.46 -23.21 37.47
N LEU A 216 15.47 -22.94 36.65
CA LEU A 216 15.28 -22.38 35.30
C LEU A 216 14.44 -23.28 34.39
N ALA A 217 14.56 -24.61 34.50
CA ALA A 217 13.75 -25.54 33.72
C ALA A 217 12.24 -25.49 34.06
N GLN A 218 11.86 -24.84 35.16
CA GLN A 218 10.47 -24.71 35.62
C GLN A 218 9.91 -23.31 35.38
N LEU A 219 10.67 -22.40 34.75
CA LEU A 219 10.37 -20.97 34.67
C LEU A 219 8.98 -20.64 34.08
N GLU A 220 8.47 -21.45 33.14
CA GLU A 220 7.13 -21.27 32.57
C GLU A 220 6.01 -21.49 33.60
N LYS A 221 6.27 -22.27 34.65
CA LYS A 221 5.30 -22.61 35.70
C LYS A 221 5.35 -21.64 36.89
N LEU A 222 6.37 -20.80 36.96
CA LEU A 222 6.61 -19.87 38.07
C LEU A 222 5.81 -18.58 37.90
N GLN A 223 5.24 -18.11 39.00
CA GLN A 223 4.56 -16.80 39.06
C GLN A 223 5.55 -15.65 39.16
N ASP A 224 5.07 -14.42 38.98
CA ASP A 224 5.92 -13.22 38.95
C ASP A 224 6.60 -12.96 40.29
N GLU A 225 5.92 -13.28 41.39
CA GLU A 225 6.41 -13.13 42.75
C GLU A 225 7.53 -14.12 43.10
N GLU A 226 7.70 -15.18 42.30
CA GLU A 226 8.74 -16.19 42.50
C GLU A 226 10.05 -15.87 41.75
N LEU A 227 10.06 -14.81 40.94
CA LEU A 227 11.23 -14.38 40.18
C LEU A 227 11.94 -13.22 40.84
N ASP A 228 13.15 -12.95 40.36
CA ASP A 228 13.87 -11.75 40.70
C ASP A 228 13.04 -10.48 40.34
N PRO A 229 12.77 -9.58 41.31
CA PRO A 229 11.94 -8.40 41.07
C PRO A 229 12.52 -7.43 40.03
N GLU A 230 13.85 -7.33 39.95
CA GLU A 230 14.53 -6.46 38.99
C GLU A 230 14.35 -7.01 37.58
N PHE A 231 14.50 -8.32 37.41
CA PHE A 231 14.18 -9.00 36.15
C PHE A 231 12.72 -8.80 35.73
N VAL A 232 11.75 -8.92 36.64
CA VAL A 232 10.33 -8.68 36.31
C VAL A 232 10.10 -7.25 35.84
N GLN A 233 10.73 -6.26 36.49
CA GLN A 233 10.64 -4.86 36.09
C GLN A 233 11.30 -4.62 34.72
N GLN A 234 12.48 -5.18 34.46
CA GLN A 234 13.18 -5.08 33.18
C GLN A 234 12.33 -5.63 32.02
N VAL A 235 11.63 -6.74 32.24
CA VAL A 235 10.70 -7.34 31.27
C VAL A 235 9.50 -6.43 31.02
N ALA A 236 8.92 -5.86 32.08
CA ALA A 236 7.82 -4.91 31.97
C ALA A 236 8.22 -3.66 31.17
N ASP A 237 9.42 -3.12 31.42
CA ASP A 237 9.96 -1.95 30.72
C ASP A 237 10.22 -2.25 29.24
N PHE A 238 10.79 -3.42 28.93
CA PHE A 238 10.95 -3.91 27.56
C PHE A 238 9.60 -4.00 26.83
N CYS A 239 8.61 -4.69 27.41
CA CYS A 239 7.28 -4.82 26.80
C CYS A 239 6.62 -3.45 26.62
N SER A 240 6.70 -2.58 27.62
CA SER A 240 6.15 -1.23 27.55
C SER A 240 6.81 -0.40 26.43
N TYR A 241 8.12 -0.53 26.25
CA TYR A 241 8.85 0.10 25.17
C TYR A 241 8.36 -0.40 23.81
N ILE A 242 8.29 -1.72 23.58
CA ILE A 242 7.80 -2.30 22.32
C ILE A 242 6.39 -1.79 22.01
N PHE A 243 5.46 -1.90 22.95
CA PHE A 243 4.06 -1.48 22.72
C PHE A 243 3.93 0.01 22.41
N SER A 244 4.85 0.84 22.90
CA SER A 244 4.79 2.30 22.70
C SER A 244 5.55 2.74 21.45
N ASN A 245 6.69 2.12 21.15
CA ASN A 245 7.66 2.61 20.16
C ASN A 245 7.65 1.82 18.86
N SER A 246 7.26 0.54 18.86
CA SER A 246 7.22 -0.25 17.63
C SER A 246 6.19 0.32 16.67
N LYS A 247 6.66 0.63 15.46
CA LYS A 247 5.86 1.25 14.41
C LYS A 247 5.05 0.20 13.67
N THR A 248 3.96 0.64 13.03
CA THR A 248 3.28 -0.19 12.03
C THR A 248 4.26 -0.47 10.89
N LYS A 249 4.35 -1.71 10.42
CA LYS A 249 5.21 -2.04 9.27
C LYS A 249 4.75 -1.25 8.04
N THR A 250 5.69 -0.60 7.39
CA THR A 250 5.44 0.20 6.18
C THR A 250 6.37 -0.21 5.05
N LEU A 251 5.87 -0.12 3.81
CA LEU A 251 6.66 -0.25 2.59
C LEU A 251 6.95 1.15 2.01
N SER A 252 7.73 1.22 0.92
CA SER A 252 7.98 2.47 0.19
C SER A 252 6.66 3.17 -0.18
N GLY A 253 6.60 4.50 -0.02
CA GLY A 253 5.37 5.28 -0.26
C GLY A 253 4.36 5.27 0.89
N GLY A 254 4.80 4.96 2.12
CA GLY A 254 3.97 5.05 3.33
C GLY A 254 2.90 3.96 3.47
N ILE A 255 2.97 2.90 2.65
CA ILE A 255 1.97 1.84 2.59
C ILE A 255 2.04 1.00 3.86
N LYS A 256 1.01 1.09 4.72
CA LYS A 256 0.91 0.29 5.94
C LYS A 256 0.59 -1.16 5.60
N VAL A 257 1.36 -2.10 6.14
CA VAL A 257 1.17 -3.54 5.93
C VAL A 257 0.04 -4.04 6.84
N ASN A 258 -0.93 -4.74 6.24
CA ASN A 258 -1.99 -5.47 6.91
C ASN A 258 -1.85 -6.98 6.60
N GLY A 259 -2.81 -7.81 7.02
CA GLY A 259 -2.76 -9.28 6.82
C GLY A 259 -2.51 -9.70 5.36
N PRO A 260 -3.37 -9.32 4.40
CA PRO A 260 -3.18 -9.67 2.99
C PRO A 260 -1.86 -9.17 2.40
N ARG A 261 -1.40 -7.97 2.79
CA ARG A 261 -0.10 -7.44 2.35
C ARG A 261 1.06 -8.27 2.91
N LEU A 262 1.00 -8.66 4.18
CA LEU A 262 2.03 -9.49 4.80
C LEU A 262 2.10 -10.86 4.13
N GLU A 263 0.95 -11.49 3.84
CA GLU A 263 0.87 -12.74 3.08
C GLU A 263 1.56 -12.60 1.72
N SER A 264 1.25 -11.55 0.95
CA SER A 264 1.88 -11.28 -0.34
C SER A 264 3.40 -11.09 -0.23
N LEU A 265 3.89 -10.40 0.81
CA LEU A 265 5.33 -10.23 1.04
C LEU A 265 6.00 -11.57 1.34
N VAL A 266 5.42 -12.37 2.23
CA VAL A 266 5.94 -13.70 2.60
C VAL A 266 6.05 -14.60 1.37
N LEU A 267 4.99 -14.68 0.57
CA LEU A 267 4.98 -15.46 -0.68
C LEU A 267 6.05 -14.97 -1.65
N THR A 268 6.12 -13.65 -1.88
CA THR A 268 7.08 -13.07 -2.83
C THR A 268 8.53 -13.35 -2.44
N TYR A 269 8.86 -13.20 -1.15
CA TYR A 269 10.22 -13.45 -0.68
C TYR A 269 10.58 -14.93 -0.67
N ILE A 270 9.67 -15.81 -0.26
CA ILE A 270 9.91 -17.26 -0.27
C ILE A 270 10.04 -17.79 -1.70
N ASP A 271 9.22 -17.29 -2.63
CA ASP A 271 9.30 -17.68 -4.05
C ASP A 271 10.63 -17.25 -4.67
N ALA A 272 11.13 -16.06 -4.34
CA ALA A 272 12.45 -15.60 -4.79
C ALA A 272 13.56 -16.53 -4.28
N ILE A 273 13.60 -16.79 -2.97
CA ILE A 273 14.59 -17.69 -2.35
C ILE A 273 14.53 -19.09 -2.96
N SER A 274 13.32 -19.62 -3.16
CA SER A 274 13.10 -20.97 -3.70
C SER A 274 13.57 -21.12 -5.14
N ARG A 275 13.63 -20.02 -5.91
CA ARG A 275 14.16 -19.99 -7.29
C ARG A 275 15.67 -19.75 -7.35
N GLY A 276 16.31 -19.47 -6.21
CA GLY A 276 17.72 -19.08 -6.13
C GLY A 276 17.97 -17.58 -6.34
N ASP A 277 16.91 -16.76 -6.39
CA ASP A 277 17.00 -15.30 -6.48
C ASP A 277 17.09 -14.67 -5.09
N LEU A 278 17.54 -13.41 -5.03
CA LEU A 278 17.54 -12.64 -3.78
C LEU A 278 16.18 -11.96 -3.56
N PRO A 279 15.60 -12.04 -2.34
CA PRO A 279 14.51 -11.18 -1.91
C PRO A 279 14.79 -9.70 -2.22
N CYS A 280 13.91 -9.10 -3.01
CA CYS A 280 14.02 -7.70 -3.43
C CYS A 280 12.82 -6.90 -2.91
N MET A 281 13.09 -5.82 -2.19
CA MET A 281 12.05 -4.94 -1.64
C MET A 281 11.18 -4.35 -2.76
N GLU A 282 11.83 -3.76 -3.77
CA GLU A 282 11.13 -3.12 -4.89
C GLU A 282 10.21 -4.08 -5.64
N ASN A 283 10.69 -5.30 -5.94
CA ASN A 283 9.90 -6.32 -6.62
C ASN A 283 8.70 -6.75 -5.79
N ALA A 284 8.85 -6.89 -4.47
CA ALA A 284 7.74 -7.23 -3.59
C ALA A 284 6.66 -6.14 -3.56
N VAL A 285 7.05 -4.86 -3.58
CA VAL A 285 6.08 -3.75 -3.69
C VAL A 285 5.41 -3.71 -5.05
N LEU A 286 6.14 -3.99 -6.14
CA LEU A 286 5.56 -4.05 -7.49
C LEU A 286 4.57 -5.22 -7.64
N ALA A 287 4.91 -6.39 -7.12
CA ALA A 287 4.01 -7.56 -7.11
C ALA A 287 2.72 -7.26 -6.32
N LEU A 288 2.86 -6.64 -5.14
CA LEU A 288 1.71 -6.21 -4.35
C LEU A 288 0.86 -5.17 -5.09
N ALA A 289 1.50 -4.18 -5.74
CA ALA A 289 0.81 -3.17 -6.54
C ALA A 289 -0.01 -3.80 -7.68
N GLN A 290 0.52 -4.82 -8.37
CA GLN A 290 -0.21 -5.53 -9.42
C GLN A 290 -1.50 -6.18 -8.91
N ILE A 291 -1.44 -6.85 -7.76
CA ILE A 291 -2.60 -7.52 -7.14
C ILE A 291 -3.63 -6.48 -6.69
N GLU A 292 -3.21 -5.48 -5.91
CA GLU A 292 -4.12 -4.48 -5.35
C GLU A 292 -4.71 -3.56 -6.43
N ASN A 293 -3.92 -3.12 -7.42
CA ASN A 293 -4.43 -2.26 -8.49
C ASN A 293 -5.41 -3.03 -9.39
N SER A 294 -5.18 -4.33 -9.64
CA SER A 294 -6.14 -5.17 -10.35
C SER A 294 -7.48 -5.24 -9.61
N ALA A 295 -7.44 -5.47 -8.29
CA ALA A 295 -8.62 -5.50 -7.44
C ALA A 295 -9.30 -4.12 -7.35
N ALA A 296 -8.52 -3.03 -7.32
CA ALA A 296 -9.02 -1.67 -7.30
C ALA A 296 -9.81 -1.32 -8.57
N VAL A 297 -9.35 -1.76 -9.75
CA VAL A 297 -10.10 -1.60 -11.01
C VAL A 297 -11.43 -2.32 -10.91
N GLN A 298 -11.46 -3.58 -10.45
CA GLN A 298 -12.70 -4.34 -10.33
C GLN A 298 -13.68 -3.69 -9.34
N LYS A 299 -13.16 -3.21 -8.20
CA LYS A 299 -13.95 -2.51 -7.18
C LYS A 299 -14.54 -1.21 -7.71
N ALA A 300 -13.78 -0.44 -8.48
CA ALA A 300 -14.26 0.79 -9.12
C ALA A 300 -15.36 0.52 -10.15
N ILE A 301 -15.18 -0.49 -11.01
CA ILE A 301 -16.21 -0.89 -11.98
C ILE A 301 -17.48 -1.38 -11.29
N ALA A 302 -17.36 -2.18 -10.23
CA ALA A 302 -18.51 -2.63 -9.45
C ALA A 302 -19.27 -1.45 -8.82
N HIS A 303 -18.54 -0.44 -8.30
CA HIS A 303 -19.15 0.79 -7.78
C HIS A 303 -19.89 1.55 -8.88
N TYR A 304 -19.27 1.73 -10.05
CA TYR A 304 -19.92 2.36 -11.21
C TYR A 304 -21.21 1.63 -11.62
N ASP A 305 -21.16 0.31 -11.75
CA ASP A 305 -22.32 -0.52 -12.13
C ASP A 305 -23.45 -0.40 -11.11
N GLN A 306 -23.12 -0.37 -9.82
CA GLN A 306 -24.10 -0.16 -8.76
C GLN A 306 -24.76 1.23 -8.86
N GLN A 307 -23.97 2.29 -9.04
CA GLN A 307 -24.49 3.66 -9.11
C GLN A 307 -25.39 3.85 -10.34
N MET A 308 -24.92 3.42 -11.52
CA MET A 308 -25.70 3.54 -12.75
C MET A 308 -26.93 2.64 -12.71
N GLY A 309 -26.83 1.42 -12.20
CA GLY A 309 -27.96 0.49 -12.10
C GLY A 309 -29.08 0.96 -11.16
N GLN A 310 -28.76 1.76 -10.14
CA GLN A 310 -29.76 2.30 -9.22
C GLN A 310 -30.37 3.62 -9.68
N LYS A 311 -29.59 4.49 -10.35
CA LYS A 311 -29.99 5.86 -10.68
C LYS A 311 -30.60 6.01 -12.08
N VAL A 312 -30.22 5.15 -13.03
CA VAL A 312 -30.63 5.30 -14.42
C VAL A 312 -32.01 4.67 -14.64
N GLN A 313 -32.95 5.47 -15.14
CA GLN A 313 -34.24 5.00 -15.63
C GLN A 313 -34.31 5.15 -17.16
N LEU A 314 -34.38 4.03 -17.87
CA LEU A 314 -34.45 4.01 -19.32
C LEU A 314 -35.90 3.96 -19.86
N PRO A 315 -36.20 4.69 -20.96
CA PRO A 315 -35.35 5.70 -21.57
C PRO A 315 -35.21 6.95 -20.69
N ALA A 316 -34.03 7.56 -20.73
CA ALA A 316 -33.78 8.89 -20.16
C ALA A 316 -34.55 9.95 -20.98
N GLU A 317 -34.97 11.04 -20.34
CA GLU A 317 -35.68 12.13 -21.02
C GLU A 317 -34.79 12.82 -22.06
N THR A 318 -33.53 13.05 -21.70
CA THR A 318 -32.52 13.66 -22.56
C THR A 318 -31.22 12.88 -22.53
N LEU A 319 -30.36 13.09 -23.54
CA LEU A 319 -29.00 12.55 -23.51
C LEU A 319 -28.21 13.14 -22.34
N GLN A 320 -28.40 14.43 -22.04
CA GLN A 320 -27.72 15.12 -20.96
C GLN A 320 -28.00 14.49 -19.58
N GLU A 321 -29.24 14.07 -19.29
CA GLU A 321 -29.59 13.35 -18.05
C GLU A 321 -28.72 12.09 -17.87
N LEU A 322 -28.57 11.29 -18.93
CA LEU A 322 -27.76 10.07 -18.89
C LEU A 322 -26.27 10.38 -18.73
N LEU A 323 -25.76 11.39 -19.45
CA LEU A 323 -24.35 11.79 -19.38
C LEU A 323 -23.99 12.38 -18.01
N ASP A 324 -24.88 13.17 -17.39
CA ASP A 324 -24.64 13.71 -16.05
C ASP A 324 -24.58 12.60 -14.99
N LEU A 325 -25.46 11.60 -15.07
CA LEU A 325 -25.42 10.42 -14.19
C LEU A 325 -24.16 9.59 -14.41
N HIS A 326 -23.74 9.42 -15.67
CA HIS A 326 -22.48 8.77 -16.02
C HIS A 326 -21.30 9.52 -15.39
N ARG A 327 -21.22 10.84 -15.58
CA ARG A 327 -20.11 11.67 -15.08
C ARG A 327 -19.92 11.57 -13.58
N VAL A 328 -21.03 11.63 -12.83
CA VAL A 328 -20.99 11.50 -11.36
C VAL A 328 -20.52 10.10 -10.96
N SER A 329 -21.05 9.06 -11.60
CA SER A 329 -20.69 7.66 -11.29
C SER A 329 -19.25 7.34 -11.68
N GLU A 330 -18.77 7.90 -12.80
CA GLU A 330 -17.39 7.76 -13.27
C GLU A 330 -16.41 8.42 -12.30
N ARG A 331 -16.70 9.65 -11.87
CA ARG A 331 -15.88 10.36 -10.89
C ARG A 331 -15.76 9.59 -9.59
N GLU A 332 -16.88 9.11 -9.04
CA GLU A 332 -16.89 8.30 -7.81
C GLU A 332 -16.11 6.98 -7.99
N ALA A 333 -16.27 6.31 -9.13
CA ALA A 333 -15.52 5.08 -9.43
C ALA A 333 -14.01 5.33 -9.51
N THR A 334 -13.60 6.43 -10.14
CA THR A 334 -12.19 6.83 -10.21
C THR A 334 -11.65 7.19 -8.82
N GLU A 335 -12.41 7.89 -7.97
CA GLU A 335 -12.05 8.14 -6.57
C GLU A 335 -11.85 6.83 -5.78
N VAL A 336 -12.74 5.85 -5.96
CA VAL A 336 -12.61 4.51 -5.38
C VAL A 336 -11.32 3.86 -5.86
N PHE A 337 -10.99 3.91 -7.15
CA PHE A 337 -9.73 3.39 -7.66
C PHE A 337 -8.52 4.11 -7.04
N MET A 338 -8.53 5.44 -7.01
CA MET A 338 -7.41 6.25 -6.49
C MET A 338 -7.13 5.94 -5.01
N LYS A 339 -8.17 5.71 -4.21
CA LYS A 339 -8.05 5.35 -2.79
C LYS A 339 -7.49 3.94 -2.55
N ASN A 340 -7.72 3.01 -3.47
CA ASN A 340 -7.38 1.60 -3.30
C ASN A 340 -6.20 1.14 -4.19
N SER A 341 -5.55 2.04 -4.93
CA SER A 341 -4.42 1.74 -5.81
C SER A 341 -3.16 2.50 -5.40
N PHE A 342 -1.99 1.96 -5.70
CA PHE A 342 -0.70 2.60 -5.48
C PHE A 342 0.34 2.08 -6.49
N LYS A 343 1.41 2.86 -6.74
CA LYS A 343 2.51 2.47 -7.65
C LYS A 343 2.01 1.94 -9.01
N ASP A 344 1.03 2.63 -9.61
CA ASP A 344 0.51 2.33 -10.95
C ASP A 344 1.47 2.88 -12.01
N VAL A 345 2.55 2.15 -12.26
CA VAL A 345 3.59 2.50 -13.25
C VAL A 345 2.96 2.68 -14.63
N ASP A 346 3.29 3.79 -15.30
CA ASP A 346 2.76 4.22 -16.60
C ASP A 346 1.23 4.38 -16.67
N HIS A 347 0.57 4.40 -15.52
CA HIS A 347 -0.88 4.52 -15.36
C HIS A 347 -1.65 3.43 -16.10
N LEU A 348 -1.09 2.22 -16.17
CA LEU A 348 -1.66 1.10 -16.93
C LEU A 348 -3.01 0.67 -16.36
N PHE A 349 -3.15 0.60 -15.04
CA PHE A 349 -4.40 0.21 -14.40
C PHE A 349 -5.45 1.32 -14.50
N GLN A 350 -5.05 2.58 -14.36
CA GLN A 350 -5.97 3.71 -14.58
C GLN A 350 -6.48 3.77 -16.02
N LYS A 351 -5.60 3.62 -17.03
CA LYS A 351 -6.02 3.55 -18.45
C LYS A 351 -6.96 2.37 -18.70
N LYS A 352 -6.70 1.23 -18.05
CA LYS A 352 -7.58 0.05 -18.12
C LYS A 352 -8.95 0.29 -17.46
N LEU A 353 -9.01 1.08 -16.39
CA LEU A 353 -10.27 1.52 -15.77
C LEU A 353 -11.03 2.45 -16.72
N ALA A 354 -10.38 3.50 -17.23
CA ALA A 354 -10.98 4.46 -18.14
C ALA A 354 -11.58 3.78 -19.39
N ALA A 355 -10.83 2.87 -20.03
CA ALA A 355 -11.32 2.12 -21.18
C ALA A 355 -12.55 1.24 -20.86
N GLN A 356 -12.64 0.69 -19.64
CA GLN A 356 -13.82 -0.08 -19.22
C GLN A 356 -15.02 0.82 -18.92
N LEU A 357 -14.80 2.00 -18.31
CA LEU A 357 -15.84 2.99 -18.04
C LEU A 357 -16.39 3.59 -19.34
N ASP A 358 -15.53 3.90 -20.31
CA ASP A 358 -15.91 4.31 -21.67
C ASP A 358 -16.81 3.26 -22.33
N LYS A 359 -16.39 1.99 -22.30
CA LYS A 359 -17.20 0.89 -22.85
C LYS A 359 -18.56 0.78 -22.16
N LYS A 360 -18.59 0.90 -20.83
CA LYS A 360 -19.84 0.87 -20.05
C LYS A 360 -20.77 2.04 -20.41
N ARG A 361 -20.23 3.25 -20.58
CA ARG A 361 -21.00 4.41 -21.07
C ARG A 361 -21.63 4.10 -22.42
N ASP A 362 -20.84 3.61 -23.37
CA ASP A 362 -21.30 3.31 -24.72
C ASP A 362 -22.41 2.24 -24.71
N ASP A 363 -22.30 1.24 -23.83
CA ASP A 363 -23.33 0.22 -23.63
C ASP A 363 -24.62 0.82 -23.05
N PHE A 364 -24.56 1.71 -22.06
CA PHE A 364 -25.72 2.44 -21.54
C PHE A 364 -26.36 3.35 -22.59
N CYS A 365 -25.56 4.05 -23.40
CA CYS A 365 -26.06 4.88 -24.50
C CYS A 365 -26.83 4.04 -25.53
N LYS A 366 -26.30 2.88 -25.92
CA LYS A 366 -27.00 1.94 -26.83
C LYS A 366 -28.30 1.42 -26.25
N GLN A 367 -28.30 1.05 -24.97
CA GLN A 367 -29.51 0.60 -24.28
C GLN A 367 -30.57 1.71 -24.21
N ASN A 368 -30.14 2.94 -23.94
CA ASN A 368 -31.03 4.11 -23.91
C ASN A 368 -31.63 4.42 -25.29
N GLN A 369 -30.80 4.40 -26.35
CA GLN A 369 -31.27 4.55 -27.73
C GLN A 369 -32.33 3.51 -28.06
N LYS A 370 -32.05 2.23 -27.78
CA LYS A 370 -33.00 1.14 -28.03
C LYS A 370 -34.31 1.32 -27.25
N ALA A 371 -34.23 1.58 -25.95
CA ALA A 371 -35.41 1.79 -25.12
C ALA A 371 -36.26 2.98 -25.59
N SER A 372 -35.61 4.04 -26.08
CA SER A 372 -36.27 5.20 -26.67
C SER A 372 -36.95 4.84 -27.99
N SER A 373 -36.27 4.15 -28.91
CA SER A 373 -36.86 3.67 -30.17
C SER A 373 -38.06 2.77 -29.91
N ASP A 374 -37.92 1.76 -29.04
CA ASP A 374 -38.99 0.81 -28.71
C ASP A 374 -40.24 1.54 -28.16
N ARG A 375 -40.04 2.50 -27.25
CA ARG A 375 -41.14 3.30 -26.68
C ARG A 375 -41.78 4.20 -27.72
N CYS A 376 -40.99 4.89 -28.54
CA CYS A 376 -41.51 5.79 -29.58
C CYS A 376 -42.30 5.03 -30.64
N SER A 377 -41.81 3.88 -31.09
CA SER A 377 -42.55 3.02 -32.03
C SER A 377 -43.87 2.51 -31.44
N ALA A 378 -43.88 2.12 -30.16
CA ALA A 378 -45.11 1.71 -29.48
C ALA A 378 -46.12 2.88 -29.36
N LEU A 379 -45.65 4.08 -29.03
CA LEU A 379 -46.50 5.29 -28.99
C LEU A 379 -47.04 5.65 -30.37
N LEU A 380 -46.23 5.55 -31.42
CA LEU A 380 -46.69 5.79 -32.79
C LEU A 380 -47.82 4.84 -33.18
N GLN A 381 -47.69 3.55 -32.88
CA GLN A 381 -48.78 2.59 -33.10
C GLN A 381 -50.02 2.96 -32.28
N ALA A 382 -49.87 3.22 -30.99
CA ALA A 382 -51.01 3.53 -30.12
C ALA A 382 -51.74 4.82 -30.52
N ILE A 383 -51.02 5.85 -30.96
CA ILE A 383 -51.56 7.19 -31.24
C ILE A 383 -52.07 7.29 -32.68
N PHE A 384 -51.35 6.75 -33.66
CA PHE A 384 -51.64 6.96 -35.07
C PHE A 384 -52.37 5.80 -35.76
N SER A 385 -52.39 4.57 -35.21
CA SER A 385 -53.16 3.47 -35.83
C SER A 385 -54.65 3.78 -36.01
N PRO A 386 -55.35 4.48 -35.10
CA PRO A 386 -56.74 4.88 -35.35
C PRO A 386 -56.88 5.76 -36.60
N LEU A 387 -55.96 6.70 -36.82
CA LEU A 387 -55.96 7.55 -38.02
C LEU A 387 -55.76 6.70 -39.29
N GLU A 388 -54.86 5.72 -39.24
CA GLU A 388 -54.62 4.83 -40.38
C GLU A 388 -55.87 4.03 -40.77
N GLU A 389 -56.62 3.53 -39.78
CA GLU A 389 -57.88 2.81 -40.02
C GLU A 389 -58.98 3.76 -40.52
N GLU A 390 -59.07 4.97 -40.00
CA GLU A 390 -60.00 6.00 -40.48
C GLU A 390 -59.73 6.37 -41.95
N VAL A 391 -58.45 6.47 -42.34
CA VAL A 391 -58.05 6.68 -43.74
C VAL A 391 -58.39 5.49 -44.62
N LYS A 392 -58.10 4.25 -44.19
CA LYS A 392 -58.47 3.03 -44.95
C LYS A 392 -59.97 2.88 -45.13
N ALA A 393 -60.76 3.30 -44.15
CA ALA A 393 -62.22 3.33 -44.22
C ALA A 393 -62.78 4.43 -45.15
N GLY A 394 -61.92 5.27 -45.73
CA GLY A 394 -62.32 6.34 -46.66
C GLY A 394 -63.02 7.51 -45.98
N ILE A 395 -62.86 7.69 -44.66
CA ILE A 395 -63.52 8.77 -43.91
C ILE A 395 -63.12 10.15 -44.47
N TYR A 396 -61.86 10.29 -44.90
CA TYR A 396 -61.28 11.52 -45.45
C TYR A 396 -61.41 11.65 -46.97
N SER A 397 -61.95 10.64 -47.68
CA SER A 397 -62.14 10.67 -49.14
C SER A 397 -63.46 11.34 -49.54
N LYS A 398 -63.78 12.48 -48.89
CA LYS A 398 -65.01 13.26 -49.07
C LYS A 398 -64.66 14.74 -49.31
N PRO A 399 -65.55 15.56 -49.90
CA PRO A 399 -65.30 16.99 -50.06
C PRO A 399 -64.99 17.70 -48.73
N GLY A 400 -63.84 18.36 -48.64
CA GLY A 400 -63.32 18.98 -47.41
C GLY A 400 -62.60 18.03 -46.44
N GLY A 401 -62.38 16.77 -46.83
CA GLY A 401 -61.72 15.76 -46.01
C GLY A 401 -60.24 16.05 -45.74
N TYR A 402 -59.56 16.79 -46.62
CA TYR A 402 -58.14 17.12 -46.43
C TYR A 402 -57.91 17.99 -45.19
N CYS A 403 -58.71 19.04 -45.01
CA CYS A 403 -58.59 19.92 -43.83
C CYS A 403 -58.84 19.17 -42.52
N LEU A 404 -59.82 18.26 -42.51
CA LEU A 404 -60.11 17.42 -41.33
C LEU A 404 -58.96 16.45 -41.03
N PHE A 405 -58.35 15.88 -42.07
CA PHE A 405 -57.19 14.99 -41.92
C PHE A 405 -55.99 15.73 -41.33
N ILE A 406 -55.64 16.90 -41.86
CA ILE A 406 -54.50 17.70 -41.38
C ILE A 406 -54.71 18.17 -39.93
N GLN A 407 -55.91 18.61 -39.58
CA GLN A 407 -56.23 18.98 -38.19
C GLN A 407 -56.03 17.78 -37.25
N LYS A 408 -56.60 16.62 -37.60
CA LYS A 408 -56.45 15.40 -36.80
C LYS A 408 -54.99 14.97 -36.69
N LEU A 409 -54.23 15.05 -37.78
CA LEU A 409 -52.81 14.71 -37.80
C LEU A 409 -52.01 15.64 -36.86
N GLN A 410 -52.35 16.93 -36.83
CA GLN A 410 -51.73 17.91 -35.94
C GLN A 410 -52.05 17.62 -34.46
N ASP A 411 -53.32 17.35 -34.13
CA ASP A 411 -53.73 16.99 -32.77
C ASP A 411 -53.00 15.72 -32.27
N LEU A 412 -52.79 14.74 -33.17
CA LEU A 412 -52.07 13.51 -32.84
C LEU A 412 -50.56 13.74 -32.67
N LYS A 413 -49.94 14.65 -33.44
CA LYS A 413 -48.55 15.07 -33.22
C LYS A 413 -48.41 15.72 -31.85
N GLU A 414 -49.31 16.64 -31.49
CA GLU A 414 -49.32 17.28 -30.17
C GLU A 414 -49.44 16.25 -29.05
N LYS A 415 -50.39 15.31 -29.17
CA LYS A 415 -50.52 14.19 -28.23
C LYS A 415 -49.25 13.36 -28.10
N TYR A 416 -48.55 13.08 -29.21
CA TYR A 416 -47.27 12.38 -29.16
C TYR A 416 -46.21 13.22 -28.43
N HIS A 417 -46.14 14.53 -28.67
CA HIS A 417 -45.19 15.42 -27.99
C HIS A 417 -45.46 15.56 -26.48
N GLU A 418 -46.71 15.44 -26.03
CA GLU A 418 -47.10 15.47 -24.62
C GLU A 418 -46.68 14.21 -23.82
N GLU A 419 -46.45 13.07 -24.47
CA GLU A 419 -46.09 11.83 -23.78
C GLU A 419 -44.71 11.94 -23.08
N PRO A 420 -44.58 11.65 -21.77
CA PRO A 420 -43.32 11.81 -21.06
C PRO A 420 -42.30 10.72 -21.42
N ARG A 421 -41.01 11.00 -21.21
CA ARG A 421 -39.89 10.04 -21.33
C ARG A 421 -39.87 9.28 -22.64
N LYS A 422 -40.11 9.94 -23.77
CA LYS A 422 -39.93 9.30 -25.10
C LYS A 422 -38.45 9.01 -25.36
N GLY A 423 -37.59 9.90 -24.86
CA GLY A 423 -36.15 9.83 -24.95
C GLY A 423 -35.59 10.35 -26.27
N ILE A 424 -34.32 10.05 -26.49
CA ILE A 424 -33.47 10.69 -27.51
C ILE A 424 -33.81 10.32 -28.97
N GLN A 425 -34.73 9.40 -29.21
CA GLN A 425 -35.17 8.96 -30.54
C GLN A 425 -36.54 9.52 -30.93
N ALA A 426 -37.16 10.36 -30.08
CA ALA A 426 -38.53 10.82 -30.25
C ALA A 426 -38.81 11.47 -31.62
N GLU A 427 -37.98 12.44 -32.03
CA GLU A 427 -38.19 13.19 -33.26
C GLU A 427 -37.79 12.36 -34.49
N GLU A 428 -36.67 11.65 -34.45
CA GLU A 428 -36.18 10.80 -35.54
C GLU A 428 -37.23 9.73 -35.94
N ILE A 429 -37.81 9.07 -34.94
CA ILE A 429 -38.82 8.02 -35.16
C ILE A 429 -40.14 8.63 -35.68
N LEU A 430 -40.59 9.75 -35.12
CA LEU A 430 -41.78 10.45 -35.60
C LEU A 430 -41.61 10.90 -37.06
N GLN A 431 -40.48 11.51 -37.40
CA GLN A 431 -40.24 12.01 -38.75
C GLN A 431 -40.11 10.89 -39.76
N THR A 432 -39.44 9.78 -39.40
CA THR A 432 -39.37 8.59 -40.26
C THR A 432 -40.76 8.03 -40.54
N TYR A 433 -41.62 7.98 -39.52
CA TYR A 433 -43.01 7.57 -39.69
C TYR A 433 -43.79 8.53 -40.59
N LEU A 434 -43.75 9.84 -40.35
CA LEU A 434 -44.47 10.83 -41.16
C LEU A 434 -44.03 10.80 -42.63
N LYS A 435 -42.72 10.70 -42.90
CA LYS A 435 -42.19 10.51 -44.26
C LYS A 435 -42.74 9.27 -44.94
N SER A 436 -42.87 8.16 -44.22
CA SER A 436 -43.47 6.93 -44.77
C SER A 436 -44.95 7.08 -45.16
N LYS A 437 -45.63 8.13 -44.66
CA LYS A 437 -47.05 8.44 -44.91
C LYS A 437 -47.27 9.65 -45.83
N GLU A 438 -46.22 10.24 -46.41
CA GLU A 438 -46.34 11.43 -47.29
C GLU A 438 -47.22 11.14 -48.52
N SER A 439 -47.05 9.97 -49.16
CA SER A 439 -47.86 9.57 -50.32
C SER A 439 -49.35 9.43 -50.00
N LEU A 440 -49.68 9.02 -48.78
CA LEU A 440 -51.07 8.93 -48.31
C LEU A 440 -51.67 10.33 -48.14
N THR A 441 -50.90 11.26 -47.58
CA THR A 441 -51.31 12.66 -47.41
C THR A 441 -51.58 13.32 -48.77
N ASP A 442 -50.70 13.11 -49.76
CA ASP A 442 -50.89 13.62 -51.12
C ASP A 442 -52.13 13.00 -51.79
N ALA A 443 -52.36 11.68 -51.63
CA ALA A 443 -53.56 11.04 -52.18
C ALA A 443 -54.88 11.65 -51.65
N ILE A 444 -54.93 12.00 -50.35
CA ILE A 444 -56.10 12.67 -49.75
C ILE A 444 -56.24 14.09 -50.31
N LEU A 445 -55.13 14.83 -50.47
CA LEU A 445 -55.12 16.18 -51.07
C LEU A 445 -55.66 16.18 -52.51
N GLN A 446 -55.20 15.23 -53.33
CA GLN A 446 -55.64 15.14 -54.73
C GLN A 446 -57.12 14.76 -54.84
N THR A 447 -57.63 13.94 -53.93
CA THR A 447 -59.03 13.46 -53.94
C THR A 447 -60.04 14.54 -53.52
N ASP A 448 -59.63 15.54 -52.74
CA ASP A 448 -60.55 16.57 -52.24
C ASP A 448 -61.07 17.48 -53.37
N GLN A 449 -62.40 17.50 -53.56
CA GLN A 449 -63.07 18.28 -54.60
C GLN A 449 -63.39 19.72 -54.18
N ARG A 450 -63.25 20.06 -52.90
CA ARG A 450 -63.53 21.40 -52.37
C ARG A 450 -62.36 22.37 -52.60
N LEU A 451 -61.14 21.84 -52.76
CA LEU A 451 -59.93 22.61 -53.00
C LEU A 451 -59.71 22.86 -54.49
N THR A 452 -59.43 24.10 -54.85
CA THR A 452 -59.01 24.49 -56.20
C THR A 452 -57.61 23.95 -56.51
N LYS A 453 -57.27 23.86 -57.80
CA LYS A 453 -55.93 23.42 -58.23
C LYS A 453 -54.80 24.28 -57.63
N LYS A 454 -55.01 25.60 -57.53
CA LYS A 454 -54.05 26.53 -56.92
C LYS A 454 -53.89 26.30 -55.41
N GLU A 455 -54.97 26.04 -54.69
CA GLU A 455 -54.90 25.72 -53.25
C GLU A 455 -54.16 24.41 -53.01
N LYS A 456 -54.36 23.40 -53.87
CA LYS A 456 -53.58 22.14 -53.80
C LYS A 456 -52.09 22.36 -54.06
N GLU A 457 -51.73 23.18 -55.04
CA GLU A 457 -50.33 23.54 -55.33
C GLU A 457 -49.67 24.26 -54.14
N ILE A 458 -50.36 25.22 -53.52
CA ILE A 458 -49.88 25.92 -52.30
C ILE A 458 -49.64 24.92 -51.16
N GLU A 459 -50.54 23.95 -51.00
CA GLU A 459 -50.46 23.00 -49.90
C GLU A 459 -49.33 21.97 -50.09
N VAL A 460 -49.08 21.53 -51.33
CA VAL A 460 -47.90 20.69 -51.64
C VAL A 460 -46.61 21.42 -51.27
N GLU A 461 -46.48 22.70 -51.64
CA GLU A 461 -45.31 23.52 -51.27
C GLU A 461 -45.21 23.69 -49.74
N ARG A 462 -46.33 23.87 -49.04
CA ARG A 462 -46.35 23.96 -47.56
C ARG A 462 -45.84 22.67 -46.91
N VAL A 463 -46.35 21.51 -47.35
CA VAL A 463 -45.92 20.20 -46.82
C VAL A 463 -44.45 19.91 -47.15
N ASN A 464 -43.98 20.27 -48.34
CA ASN A 464 -42.57 20.16 -48.70
C ASN A 464 -41.68 21.03 -47.80
N ALA A 465 -42.09 22.27 -47.53
CA ALA A 465 -41.39 23.16 -46.63
C ALA A 465 -41.35 22.61 -45.18
N GLU A 466 -42.46 22.05 -44.69
CA GLU A 466 -42.54 21.42 -43.37
C GLU A 466 -41.64 20.18 -43.28
N SER A 467 -41.62 19.32 -44.31
CA SER A 467 -40.75 18.12 -44.37
C SER A 467 -39.26 18.50 -44.44
N ALA A 468 -38.93 19.58 -45.17
CA ALA A 468 -37.58 20.13 -45.19
C ALA A 468 -37.16 20.71 -43.82
N GLN A 469 -38.05 21.47 -43.16
CA GLN A 469 -37.81 22.01 -41.83
C GLN A 469 -37.63 20.90 -40.78
N ALA A 470 -38.45 19.85 -40.84
CA ALA A 470 -38.31 18.68 -39.99
C ALA A 470 -36.99 17.93 -40.21
N SER A 471 -36.58 17.78 -41.47
CA SER A 471 -35.28 17.17 -41.81
C SER A 471 -34.12 18.00 -41.28
N ALA A 472 -34.20 19.33 -41.36
CA ALA A 472 -33.20 20.23 -40.79
C ALA A 472 -33.11 20.12 -39.26
N LYS A 473 -34.26 20.06 -38.56
CA LYS A 473 -34.30 19.83 -37.10
C LYS A 473 -33.66 18.51 -36.69
N MET A 474 -33.88 17.43 -37.45
CA MET A 474 -33.27 16.13 -37.17
C MET A 474 -31.74 16.15 -37.32
N VAL A 475 -31.23 16.86 -38.33
CA VAL A 475 -29.78 17.06 -38.50
C VAL A 475 -29.21 17.88 -37.34
N GLU A 476 -29.92 18.94 -36.92
CA GLU A 476 -29.53 19.77 -35.77
C GLU A 476 -29.50 18.95 -34.46
N GLU A 477 -30.52 18.14 -34.17
CA GLU A 477 -30.53 17.27 -33.00
C GLU A 477 -29.39 16.24 -33.01
N THR A 478 -29.10 15.66 -34.18
CA THR A 478 -27.98 14.72 -34.33
C THR A 478 -26.64 15.40 -34.05
N GLN A 479 -26.48 16.63 -34.54
CA GLN A 479 -25.30 17.45 -34.27
C GLN A 479 -25.19 17.80 -32.78
N ILE A 480 -26.29 18.17 -32.12
CA ILE A 480 -26.33 18.43 -30.67
C ILE A 480 -25.92 17.18 -29.88
N LYS A 481 -26.44 16.00 -30.23
CA LYS A 481 -26.09 14.72 -29.58
C LYS A 481 -24.60 14.42 -29.73
N TYR A 482 -24.05 14.59 -30.94
CA TYR A 482 -22.62 14.38 -31.19
C TYR A 482 -21.76 15.36 -30.38
N GLN A 483 -22.15 16.63 -30.33
CA GLN A 483 -21.47 17.67 -29.55
C GLN A 483 -21.48 17.33 -28.05
N GLN A 484 -22.63 16.92 -27.49
CA GLN A 484 -22.74 16.49 -26.09
C GLN A 484 -21.83 15.30 -25.77
N MET A 485 -21.73 14.32 -26.66
CA MET A 485 -20.82 13.18 -26.49
C MET A 485 -19.35 13.60 -26.49
N MET A 486 -18.97 14.52 -27.39
CA MET A 486 -17.59 15.05 -27.45
C MET A 486 -17.24 15.86 -26.20
N GLU A 487 -18.16 16.69 -25.72
CA GLU A 487 -17.97 17.46 -24.49
C GLU A 487 -17.85 16.54 -23.26
N GLU A 488 -18.64 15.48 -23.18
CA GLU A 488 -18.55 14.54 -22.07
C GLU A 488 -17.22 13.79 -22.08
N LYS A 489 -16.74 13.38 -23.25
CA LYS A 489 -15.42 12.75 -23.39
C LYS A 489 -14.29 13.67 -22.94
N GLU A 490 -14.36 14.95 -23.28
CA GLU A 490 -13.38 15.95 -22.84
C GLU A 490 -13.47 16.17 -21.32
N LYS A 491 -14.68 16.31 -20.76
CA LYS A 491 -14.88 16.47 -19.30
C LYS A 491 -14.37 15.27 -18.51
N SER A 492 -14.65 14.06 -18.98
CA SER A 492 -14.13 12.81 -18.40
C SER A 492 -12.61 12.80 -18.41
N TYR A 493 -11.99 13.10 -19.57
CA TYR A 493 -10.52 13.17 -19.68
C TYR A 493 -9.91 14.20 -18.72
N GLN A 494 -10.49 15.39 -18.63
CA GLN A 494 -10.02 16.45 -17.72
C GLN A 494 -10.14 16.02 -16.24
N GLU A 495 -11.22 15.36 -15.85
CA GLU A 495 -11.39 14.85 -14.48
C GLU A 495 -10.37 13.75 -14.16
N HIS A 496 -10.12 12.82 -15.10
CA HIS A 496 -9.07 11.80 -14.96
C HIS A 496 -7.68 12.41 -14.77
N VAL A 497 -7.35 13.44 -15.57
CA VAL A 497 -6.08 14.17 -15.44
C VAL A 497 -6.00 14.86 -14.09
N LYS A 498 -7.05 15.55 -13.66
CA LYS A 498 -7.09 16.26 -12.37
C LYS A 498 -6.86 15.30 -11.19
N GLN A 499 -7.62 14.22 -11.10
CA GLN A 499 -7.49 13.25 -10.00
C GLN A 499 -6.13 12.56 -9.99
N LEU A 500 -5.56 12.31 -11.18
CA LEU A 500 -4.21 11.78 -11.31
C LEU A 500 -3.17 12.79 -10.81
N THR A 501 -3.26 14.05 -11.20
CA THR A 501 -2.35 15.12 -10.72
C THR A 501 -2.39 15.22 -9.20
N GLU A 502 -3.58 15.27 -8.60
CA GLU A 502 -3.75 15.32 -7.14
C GLU A 502 -3.18 14.07 -6.43
N LYS A 503 -3.25 12.90 -7.06
CA LYS A 503 -2.63 11.68 -6.54
C LYS A 503 -1.10 11.75 -6.63
N MET A 504 -0.56 12.13 -7.78
CA MET A 504 0.88 12.25 -8.00
C MET A 504 1.52 13.28 -7.05
N GLU A 505 0.85 14.40 -6.80
CA GLU A 505 1.32 15.41 -5.83
C GLU A 505 1.38 14.85 -4.41
N ARG A 506 0.35 14.11 -3.98
CA ARG A 506 0.35 13.44 -2.66
C ARG A 506 1.44 12.39 -2.55
N GLU A 507 1.61 11.54 -3.55
CA GLU A 507 2.66 10.52 -3.57
C GLU A 507 4.06 11.15 -3.59
N ARG A 508 4.25 12.25 -4.34
CA ARG A 508 5.50 13.01 -4.36
C ARG A 508 5.82 13.63 -3.00
N ALA A 509 4.83 14.22 -2.33
CA ALA A 509 5.01 14.78 -1.00
C ALA A 509 5.42 13.71 0.02
N GLN A 510 4.78 12.54 -0.02
CA GLN A 510 5.12 11.41 0.84
C GLN A 510 6.53 10.88 0.57
N LEU A 511 6.93 10.78 -0.70
CA LEU A 511 8.27 10.35 -1.08
C LEU A 511 9.33 11.33 -0.57
N LEU A 512 9.11 12.64 -0.74
CA LEU A 512 10.00 13.67 -0.23
C LEU A 512 10.15 13.59 1.29
N GLU A 513 9.05 13.42 2.03
CA GLU A 513 9.09 13.25 3.48
C GLU A 513 9.90 12.01 3.90
N GLN A 514 9.76 10.89 3.18
CA GLN A 514 10.55 9.68 3.42
C GLN A 514 12.05 9.90 3.14
N GLN A 515 12.38 10.61 2.06
CA GLN A 515 13.75 10.96 1.72
C GLN A 515 14.38 11.91 2.75
N GLU A 516 13.64 12.92 3.22
CA GLU A 516 14.09 13.84 4.27
C GLU A 516 14.39 13.12 5.60
N ARG A 517 13.52 12.18 6.00
CA ARG A 517 13.76 11.34 7.20
C ARG A 517 15.01 10.49 7.06
N THR A 518 15.19 9.89 5.88
CA THR A 518 16.37 9.07 5.56
C THR A 518 17.65 9.92 5.58
N LEU A 519 17.62 11.09 4.96
CA LEU A 519 18.74 12.04 4.96
C LEU A 519 19.09 12.49 6.38
N THR A 520 18.08 12.85 7.17
CA THR A 520 18.26 13.26 8.57
C THR A 520 18.94 12.16 9.40
N SER A 521 18.50 10.90 9.24
CA SER A 521 19.13 9.76 9.91
C SER A 521 20.59 9.59 9.50
N LYS A 522 20.93 9.74 8.21
CA LYS A 522 22.31 9.64 7.72
C LYS A 522 23.18 10.79 8.22
N LEU A 523 22.66 12.02 8.26
CA LEU A 523 23.37 13.18 8.79
C LEU A 523 23.65 13.06 10.29
N GLN A 524 22.68 12.55 11.06
CA GLN A 524 22.87 12.27 12.48
C GLN A 524 23.98 11.24 12.71
N GLU A 525 24.00 10.17 11.93
CA GLU A 525 25.04 9.14 12.00
C GLU A 525 26.42 9.70 11.59
N GLN A 526 26.49 10.50 10.53
CA GLN A 526 27.73 11.16 10.11
C GLN A 526 28.27 12.11 11.20
N ALA A 527 27.39 12.92 11.80
CA ALA A 527 27.78 13.83 12.88
C ALA A 527 28.30 13.06 14.11
N ARG A 528 27.70 11.91 14.43
CA ARG A 528 28.16 11.02 15.50
C ARG A 528 29.56 10.49 15.23
N LEU A 529 29.80 9.92 14.04
CA LEU A 529 31.11 9.39 13.66
C LEU A 529 32.21 10.47 13.66
N LEU A 530 31.88 11.69 13.21
CA LEU A 530 32.81 12.82 13.27
C LEU A 530 33.14 13.20 14.72
N LYS A 531 32.13 13.28 15.59
CA LYS A 531 32.32 13.58 17.02
C LYS A 531 33.19 12.53 17.69
N GLU A 532 32.94 11.24 17.45
CA GLU A 532 33.75 10.14 17.99
C GLU A 532 35.20 10.21 17.50
N ARG A 533 35.40 10.47 16.20
CA ARG A 533 36.75 10.63 15.64
C ARG A 533 37.50 11.79 16.28
N CYS A 534 36.88 12.97 16.37
CA CYS A 534 37.49 14.14 17.00
C CYS A 534 37.77 13.92 18.49
N GLN A 535 36.88 13.25 19.22
CA GLN A 535 37.10 12.88 20.62
C GLN A 535 38.25 11.89 20.78
N GLY A 536 38.36 10.91 19.88
CA GLY A 536 39.49 9.97 19.84
C GLY A 536 40.82 10.69 19.60
N GLU A 537 40.89 11.54 18.58
CA GLU A 537 42.07 12.35 18.26
C GLU A 537 42.46 13.30 19.42
N SER A 538 41.48 13.94 20.06
CA SER A 538 41.69 14.80 21.24
C SER A 538 42.24 14.02 22.44
N THR A 539 41.68 12.85 22.73
CA THR A 539 42.14 11.98 23.83
C THR A 539 43.56 11.48 23.57
N GLN A 540 43.88 11.13 22.33
CA GLN A 540 45.24 10.74 21.94
C GLN A 540 46.23 11.89 22.17
N LEU A 541 45.91 13.10 21.71
CA LEU A 541 46.74 14.28 21.93
C LEU A 541 46.92 14.60 23.41
N GLN A 542 45.88 14.49 24.24
CA GLN A 542 45.98 14.67 25.68
C GLN A 542 46.91 13.64 26.32
N ASN A 543 46.83 12.37 25.90
CA ASN A 543 47.72 11.31 26.38
C ASN A 543 49.19 11.56 25.97
N GLU A 544 49.43 12.05 24.75
CA GLU A 544 50.77 12.45 24.29
C GLU A 544 51.32 13.63 25.09
N ILE A 545 50.49 14.66 25.34
CA ILE A 545 50.84 15.80 26.21
C ILE A 545 51.19 15.32 27.61
N GLN A 546 50.39 14.42 28.22
CA GLN A 546 50.70 13.87 29.54
C GLN A 546 52.00 13.06 29.55
N LYS A 547 52.28 12.26 28.51
CA LYS A 547 53.56 11.52 28.37
C LYS A 547 54.74 12.48 28.25
N LEU A 548 54.61 13.55 27.46
CA LEU A 548 55.63 14.60 27.33
C LEU A 548 55.86 15.33 28.65
N GLN A 549 54.81 15.71 29.37
CA GLN A 549 54.90 16.33 30.69
C GLN A 549 55.57 15.42 31.73
N LYS A 550 55.25 14.12 31.76
CA LYS A 550 55.93 13.13 32.62
C LYS A 550 57.41 13.01 32.28
N THR A 551 57.76 13.04 30.98
CA THR A 551 59.14 12.98 30.50
C THR A 551 59.93 14.24 30.86
N LEU A 552 59.33 15.43 30.69
CA LEU A 552 59.89 16.71 31.13
C LEU A 552 60.15 16.70 32.64
N LYS A 553 59.16 16.34 33.46
CA LYS A 553 59.33 16.22 34.93
C LYS A 553 60.47 15.27 35.32
N LYS A 554 60.62 14.13 34.64
CA LYS A 554 61.74 13.20 34.85
C LYS A 554 63.09 13.82 34.47
N LYS A 555 63.19 14.53 33.34
CA LYS A 555 64.41 15.23 32.93
C LYS A 555 64.77 16.37 33.89
N THR A 556 63.80 17.17 34.34
CA THR A 556 64.03 18.26 35.31
C THR A 556 64.50 17.72 36.67
N LYS A 557 63.94 16.61 37.15
CA LYS A 557 64.46 15.91 38.34
C LYS A 557 65.91 15.45 38.14
N ARG A 558 66.23 14.88 36.98
CA ARG A 558 67.59 14.40 36.66
C ARG A 558 68.63 15.53 36.56
N TYR A 559 68.24 16.72 36.10
CA TYR A 559 69.10 17.91 36.10
C TYR A 559 69.33 18.48 37.50
N LYS A 560 68.29 18.49 38.35
CA LYS A 560 68.41 18.91 39.78
C LYS A 560 69.26 17.97 40.65
N LEU A 561 69.53 16.76 40.18
CA LEU A 561 70.40 15.76 40.84
C LEU A 561 71.85 15.78 40.31
N LYS A 562 72.15 16.60 39.30
CA LYS A 562 73.48 16.77 38.68
C LYS A 562 74.14 18.13 38.98
N ILE A 563 73.41 19.01 39.64
CA ILE A 563 73.90 20.22 40.32
C ILE A 563 73.96 19.84 41.80
#